data_AF-A0A443Q1Z7-F1
#
_entry.id   AF-A0A443Q1Z7-F1
#
_cell.length_a   1.000
_cell.length_b   1.000
_cell.length_c   1.000
_cell.angle_alpha   90.00
_cell.angle_beta   90.00
_cell.angle_gamma   90.00
#
_symmetry.space_group_name_H-M   'P 1'
#
loop_
_entity.id
_entity.type
_entity.pdbx_description
1 polymer ?
#
loop_
_entity_poly.entity_id
_entity_poly.type
_entity_poly.pdbx_seq_one_letter_code
_entity_poly.pdbx_strand_id
1 'polypeptide(L)'
;MASSAEDDADAVLSDVEEAEDPVPITLQTPSSDELSSDPLRRLLSDLDRERQARQAARARRRSFNPTSTASSERLSGELVEARRAKDEILKQRDEIARQLEEAIKVKDSSRSEIESAAQMLVTGIEKISGKVSSFKNFSGGGLPRSQKYSGLPAIAYGVIKRTNEIVEELLKQVDMASKSRNDAREQMEHRNYEIAIEVSQLEATISGLKEQLEKKSLEAENLEKVVGDKDTKISEMDTDISELRRVGEEFDEKLRDLELKMDSYRPLVIDQLNHMSKAQEQLYEIMKMVDVNISDDQMDLSDSVFLSNEMDENLHASLEGMKSIHELLKIAVAKISNVLGNVETVETVATHGNQAAVENEQDEVYTLAGALEKIVRDSQLEIIDLQHSVEALRAELSLLKTHLEAQAKELSQRKHQIKDLEEKERVANESVEGLMMDIAAAEEEIARWKLAAEQEAAAGRAVEQEFLAQVC
;
A
#
# COMPACT_ATOMS: atom_id res chain seq x y z
N MET A 1 -47.38 -73.63 30.83
CA MET A 1 -46.36 -74.63 31.25
C MET A 1 -45.43 -73.86 32.18
N ALA A 2 -45.58 -73.98 33.50
CA ALA A 2 -45.22 -75.14 34.35
C ALA A 2 -43.70 -75.33 34.41
N SER A 3 -43.02 -75.32 35.57
CA SER A 3 -43.46 -75.21 36.99
C SER A 3 -42.22 -75.00 37.90
N SER A 4 -42.25 -74.44 39.12
CA SER A 4 -43.31 -73.82 39.97
C SER A 4 -42.67 -73.10 41.20
N ALA A 5 -43.50 -72.50 42.06
CA ALA A 5 -43.44 -72.32 43.54
C ALA A 5 -42.13 -72.68 44.30
N GLU A 6 -41.58 -71.86 45.21
CA GLU A 6 -42.15 -71.37 46.51
C GLU A 6 -42.24 -72.52 47.55
N ASP A 7 -41.84 -72.41 48.82
CA ASP A 7 -42.12 -71.35 49.84
C ASP A 7 -41.03 -71.20 50.94
N ASP A 8 -41.17 -70.18 51.81
CA ASP A 8 -40.44 -69.96 53.08
C ASP A 8 -41.17 -70.53 54.33
N ALA A 9 -40.44 -71.09 55.30
CA ALA A 9 -40.72 -71.21 56.75
C ALA A 9 -39.56 -71.98 57.43
N ASP A 10 -38.86 -71.55 58.50
CA ASP A 10 -39.24 -71.05 59.84
C ASP A 10 -39.48 -72.15 60.91
N ALA A 11 -39.30 -71.78 62.18
CA ALA A 11 -39.68 -72.44 63.44
C ALA A 11 -38.71 -73.45 64.15
N VAL A 12 -37.96 -72.90 65.11
CA VAL A 12 -37.93 -73.28 66.56
C VAL A 12 -37.20 -74.57 67.04
N LEU A 13 -36.61 -74.44 68.23
CA LEU A 13 -35.96 -75.47 69.07
C LEU A 13 -36.86 -75.91 70.24
N SER A 14 -36.76 -77.16 70.74
CA SER A 14 -36.89 -77.48 72.17
C SER A 14 -36.34 -78.86 72.54
N ASP A 15 -35.91 -79.02 73.80
CA ASP A 15 -35.68 -80.31 74.48
C ASP A 15 -36.99 -81.04 74.83
N VAL A 16 -36.89 -82.29 75.32
CA VAL A 16 -37.62 -82.87 76.49
C VAL A 16 -37.10 -84.30 76.79
N GLU A 17 -37.34 -84.81 78.01
CA GLU A 17 -36.60 -85.90 78.68
C GLU A 17 -37.31 -87.28 78.79
N GLU A 18 -36.57 -88.26 79.35
CA GLU A 18 -37.00 -89.31 80.32
C GLU A 18 -37.58 -90.71 79.92
N ALA A 19 -37.53 -91.61 80.94
CA ALA A 19 -38.29 -92.86 81.20
C ALA A 19 -37.85 -94.26 80.66
N GLU A 20 -36.90 -94.88 81.38
CA GLU A 20 -36.90 -96.25 82.00
C GLU A 20 -37.58 -97.54 81.41
N ASP A 21 -36.74 -98.59 81.24
CA ASP A 21 -36.86 -100.00 81.74
C ASP A 21 -38.05 -100.93 81.26
N PRO A 22 -38.15 -102.26 81.59
CA PRO A 22 -37.26 -103.14 82.36
C PRO A 22 -36.94 -104.55 81.76
N VAL A 23 -36.24 -105.37 82.58
CA VAL A 23 -35.70 -106.73 82.31
C VAL A 23 -36.64 -107.88 82.75
N PRO A 24 -36.52 -109.11 82.19
CA PRO A 24 -36.97 -110.34 82.84
C PRO A 24 -35.83 -111.31 83.26
N ILE A 25 -35.98 -111.95 84.42
CA ILE A 25 -35.08 -112.97 84.99
C ILE A 25 -35.78 -114.33 85.00
N THR A 26 -35.05 -115.44 84.87
CA THR A 26 -35.60 -116.81 85.12
C THR A 26 -34.78 -117.54 86.17
N LEU A 27 -35.47 -118.18 87.12
CA LEU A 27 -34.92 -119.05 88.18
C LEU A 27 -35.65 -120.39 88.16
N GLN A 28 -34.94 -121.48 88.48
CA GLN A 28 -35.56 -122.70 89.00
C GLN A 28 -34.59 -123.48 89.91
N THR A 29 -35.15 -124.30 90.80
CA THR A 29 -34.51 -124.75 92.05
C THR A 29 -34.67 -126.29 92.22
N PRO A 30 -34.63 -126.96 93.41
CA PRO A 30 -34.01 -128.30 93.51
C PRO A 30 -35.01 -129.44 93.81
N SER A 31 -34.50 -130.65 94.05
CA SER A 31 -35.28 -131.78 94.60
C SER A 31 -34.46 -132.64 95.55
N SER A 32 -35.06 -133.04 96.67
CA SER A 32 -34.52 -133.95 97.70
C SER A 32 -34.83 -135.43 97.39
N ASP A 33 -34.36 -136.46 98.14
CA ASP A 33 -33.56 -136.44 99.38
C ASP A 33 -32.32 -137.41 99.37
N GLU A 34 -32.18 -138.58 100.01
CA GLU A 34 -33.00 -139.35 100.97
C GLU A 34 -32.13 -140.17 101.95
N LEU A 35 -32.76 -141.00 102.80
CA LEU A 35 -32.21 -141.52 104.05
C LEU A 35 -31.31 -142.76 103.88
N SER A 36 -30.17 -142.79 104.59
CA SER A 36 -29.93 -143.73 105.70
C SER A 36 -28.45 -143.77 106.13
N SER A 37 -28.22 -143.99 107.43
CA SER A 37 -26.95 -144.29 108.12
C SER A 37 -25.79 -143.27 108.09
N ASP A 38 -25.26 -143.04 109.29
CA ASP A 38 -23.97 -142.43 109.68
C ASP A 38 -23.75 -140.90 109.53
N PRO A 39 -24.37 -140.08 110.41
CA PRO A 39 -24.24 -138.61 110.38
C PRO A 39 -22.82 -138.07 110.61
N LEU A 40 -21.98 -138.75 111.41
CA LEU A 40 -20.67 -138.22 111.80
C LEU A 40 -19.65 -138.30 110.65
N ARG A 41 -19.74 -139.32 109.79
CA ARG A 41 -18.92 -139.40 108.57
C ARG A 41 -19.31 -138.35 107.52
N ARG A 42 -20.61 -138.05 107.36
CA ARG A 42 -21.05 -136.91 106.53
C ARG A 42 -20.47 -135.61 107.08
N LEU A 43 -20.70 -135.30 108.36
CA LEU A 43 -20.24 -134.04 108.96
C LEU A 43 -18.73 -133.82 108.85
N LEU A 44 -17.90 -134.87 109.01
CA LEU A 44 -16.45 -134.78 108.77
C LEU A 44 -16.11 -134.56 107.29
N SER A 45 -16.71 -135.31 106.37
CA SER A 45 -16.44 -135.16 104.93
C SER A 45 -16.95 -133.82 104.37
N ASP A 46 -18.01 -133.26 104.94
CA ASP A 46 -18.54 -131.95 104.56
C ASP A 46 -17.76 -130.81 105.22
N LEU A 47 -17.23 -130.99 106.44
CA LEU A 47 -16.27 -130.05 107.04
C LEU A 47 -14.94 -130.04 106.27
N ASP A 48 -14.48 -131.17 105.75
CA ASP A 48 -13.28 -131.23 104.90
C ASP A 48 -13.56 -130.74 103.47
N ARG A 49 -14.75 -130.98 102.88
CA ARG A 49 -15.20 -130.29 101.65
C ARG A 49 -15.26 -128.78 101.87
N GLU A 50 -15.78 -128.29 102.99
CA GLU A 50 -15.85 -126.86 103.25
C GLU A 50 -14.46 -126.28 103.60
N ARG A 51 -13.56 -127.04 104.21
CA ARG A 51 -12.15 -126.65 104.34
C ARG A 51 -11.45 -126.57 102.99
N GLN A 52 -11.67 -127.53 102.08
CA GLN A 52 -11.15 -127.49 100.71
C GLN A 52 -11.78 -126.34 99.92
N ALA A 53 -13.08 -126.08 100.05
CA ALA A 53 -13.77 -124.94 99.42
C ALA A 53 -13.27 -123.61 99.97
N ARG A 54 -13.04 -123.49 101.30
CA ARG A 54 -12.44 -122.30 101.92
C ARG A 54 -10.96 -122.15 101.56
N GLN A 55 -10.20 -123.23 101.34
CA GLN A 55 -8.85 -123.17 100.78
C GLN A 55 -8.87 -122.76 99.30
N ALA A 56 -9.77 -123.29 98.47
CA ALA A 56 -9.94 -122.90 97.08
C ALA A 56 -10.42 -121.45 96.92
N ALA A 57 -11.31 -120.98 97.79
CA ALA A 57 -11.75 -119.58 97.87
C ALA A 57 -10.62 -118.67 98.38
N ARG A 58 -9.81 -119.10 99.36
CA ARG A 58 -8.60 -118.38 99.79
C ARG A 58 -7.49 -118.40 98.75
N ALA A 59 -7.40 -119.44 97.91
CA ALA A 59 -6.52 -119.49 96.76
C ALA A 59 -7.00 -118.50 95.67
N ARG A 60 -8.29 -118.53 95.31
CA ARG A 60 -8.89 -117.55 94.38
C ARG A 60 -8.75 -116.09 94.88
N ARG A 61 -8.89 -115.83 96.18
CA ARG A 61 -8.63 -114.50 96.79
C ARG A 61 -7.14 -114.18 97.03
N ARG A 62 -6.22 -115.14 96.82
CA ARG A 62 -4.76 -114.91 96.78
C ARG A 62 -4.20 -114.84 95.36
N SER A 63 -4.91 -115.35 94.36
CA SER A 63 -4.61 -115.16 92.93
C SER A 63 -5.28 -113.91 92.35
N PHE A 64 -6.29 -113.35 93.02
CA PHE A 64 -6.86 -112.05 92.68
C PHE A 64 -6.02 -110.93 93.30
N ASN A 65 -4.98 -110.52 92.57
CA ASN A 65 -4.01 -109.50 92.99
C ASN A 65 -4.64 -108.12 93.27
N PRO A 66 -3.98 -107.25 94.06
CA PRO A 66 -4.35 -105.83 94.20
C PRO A 66 -4.13 -104.99 92.93
N THR A 67 -3.86 -105.62 91.77
CA THR A 67 -3.60 -104.94 90.51
C THR A 67 -4.82 -104.22 89.93
N SER A 68 -6.05 -104.57 90.35
CA SER A 68 -7.28 -103.96 89.82
C SER A 68 -7.60 -102.57 90.37
N THR A 69 -7.15 -102.22 91.58
CA THR A 69 -7.31 -100.85 92.12
C THR A 69 -6.20 -99.95 91.61
N ALA A 70 -4.96 -100.43 91.65
CA ALA A 70 -3.80 -99.72 91.11
C ALA A 70 -3.88 -99.47 89.59
N SER A 71 -4.58 -100.32 88.82
CA SER A 71 -4.90 -100.03 87.42
C SER A 71 -6.00 -98.97 87.29
N SER A 72 -7.04 -99.02 88.12
CA SER A 72 -8.12 -98.02 88.10
C SER A 72 -7.64 -96.61 88.49
N GLU A 73 -6.72 -96.51 89.45
CA GLU A 73 -6.11 -95.23 89.86
C GLU A 73 -5.17 -94.69 88.78
N ARG A 74 -4.39 -95.56 88.11
CA ARG A 74 -3.56 -95.17 86.96
C ARG A 74 -4.40 -94.72 85.78
N LEU A 75 -5.41 -95.48 85.38
CA LEU A 75 -6.34 -95.09 84.30
C LEU A 75 -7.07 -93.79 84.63
N SER A 76 -7.40 -93.53 85.89
CA SER A 76 -7.96 -92.24 86.33
C SER A 76 -6.95 -91.09 86.19
N GLY A 77 -5.69 -91.29 86.60
CA GLY A 77 -4.61 -90.33 86.40
C GLY A 77 -4.34 -90.04 84.92
N GLU A 78 -4.16 -91.08 84.11
CA GLU A 78 -3.99 -91.03 82.66
C GLU A 78 -5.16 -90.32 81.97
N LEU A 79 -6.41 -90.53 82.42
CA LEU A 79 -7.60 -89.86 81.88
C LEU A 79 -7.66 -88.38 82.29
N VAL A 80 -7.21 -88.02 83.50
CA VAL A 80 -7.07 -86.61 83.92
C VAL A 80 -5.94 -85.90 83.16
N GLU A 81 -4.82 -86.57 82.90
CA GLU A 81 -3.72 -86.02 82.11
C GLU A 81 -4.07 -85.92 80.62
N ALA A 82 -4.74 -86.93 80.05
CA ALA A 82 -5.29 -86.86 78.69
C ALA A 82 -6.36 -85.76 78.56
N ARG A 83 -7.16 -85.52 79.61
CA ARG A 83 -8.10 -84.38 79.65
C ARG A 83 -7.36 -83.04 79.68
N ARG A 84 -6.33 -82.87 80.51
CA ARG A 84 -5.48 -81.67 80.50
C ARG A 84 -4.80 -81.45 79.15
N ALA A 85 -4.29 -82.51 78.53
CA ALA A 85 -3.69 -82.45 77.19
C ALA A 85 -4.73 -82.05 76.13
N LYS A 86 -5.94 -82.62 76.18
CA LYS A 86 -7.07 -82.20 75.31
C LYS A 86 -7.43 -80.72 75.53
N ASP A 87 -7.53 -80.28 76.78
CA ASP A 87 -7.90 -78.91 77.13
C ASP A 87 -6.81 -77.92 76.68
N GLU A 88 -5.52 -78.31 76.71
CA GLU A 88 -4.41 -77.52 76.17
C GLU A 88 -4.38 -77.51 74.63
N ILE A 89 -4.66 -78.65 73.98
CA ILE A 89 -4.84 -78.74 72.52
C ILE A 89 -6.01 -77.86 72.05
N LEU A 90 -7.09 -77.76 72.84
CA LEU A 90 -8.21 -76.86 72.55
C LEU A 90 -7.79 -75.39 72.64
N LYS A 91 -7.02 -74.97 73.66
CA LYS A 91 -6.45 -73.61 73.71
C LYS A 91 -5.54 -73.32 72.51
N GLN A 92 -4.70 -74.29 72.12
CA GLN A 92 -3.82 -74.14 70.96
C GLN A 92 -4.62 -74.01 69.66
N ARG A 93 -5.69 -74.82 69.48
CA ARG A 93 -6.65 -74.68 68.37
C ARG A 93 -7.27 -73.28 68.35
N ASP A 94 -7.69 -72.78 69.51
CA ASP A 94 -8.42 -71.52 69.61
C ASP A 94 -7.52 -70.30 69.37
N GLU A 95 -6.27 -70.33 69.84
CA GLU A 95 -5.28 -69.31 69.50
C GLU A 95 -4.84 -69.39 68.03
N ILE A 96 -4.70 -70.59 67.44
CA ILE A 96 -4.44 -70.75 66.00
C ILE A 96 -5.62 -70.21 65.18
N ALA A 97 -6.86 -70.46 65.60
CA ALA A 97 -8.06 -69.92 64.96
C ALA A 97 -8.09 -68.38 65.04
N ARG A 98 -7.78 -67.81 66.22
CA ARG A 98 -7.68 -66.37 66.44
C ARG A 98 -6.61 -65.72 65.56
N GLN A 99 -5.43 -66.32 65.45
CA GLN A 99 -4.35 -65.87 64.58
C GLN A 99 -4.71 -65.99 63.09
N LEU A 100 -5.43 -67.03 62.69
CA LEU A 100 -5.92 -67.21 61.32
C LEU A 100 -6.98 -66.18 60.94
N GLU A 101 -7.91 -65.85 61.85
CA GLU A 101 -8.90 -64.79 61.64
C GLU A 101 -8.26 -63.39 61.61
N GLU A 102 -7.28 -63.13 62.47
CA GLU A 102 -6.48 -61.89 62.47
C GLU A 102 -5.67 -61.76 61.15
N ALA A 103 -5.06 -62.85 60.67
CA ALA A 103 -4.38 -62.89 59.38
C ALA A 103 -5.34 -62.71 58.18
N ILE A 104 -6.54 -63.29 58.22
CA ILE A 104 -7.60 -63.07 57.22
C ILE A 104 -7.97 -61.59 57.15
N LYS A 105 -8.21 -60.94 58.31
CA LYS A 105 -8.57 -59.53 58.40
C LYS A 105 -7.47 -58.60 57.83
N VAL A 106 -6.20 -58.88 58.11
CA VAL A 106 -5.06 -58.14 57.53
C VAL A 106 -4.97 -58.36 56.02
N LYS A 107 -5.14 -59.60 55.55
CA LYS A 107 -5.14 -59.96 54.13
C LYS A 107 -6.28 -59.29 53.36
N ASP A 108 -7.48 -59.17 53.96
CA ASP A 108 -8.62 -58.49 53.33
C ASP A 108 -8.49 -56.95 53.37
N SER A 109 -7.86 -56.35 54.40
CA SER A 109 -7.47 -54.93 54.37
C SER A 109 -6.50 -54.64 53.24
N SER A 110 -5.39 -55.41 53.17
CA SER A 110 -4.38 -55.27 52.12
C SER A 110 -4.96 -55.47 50.72
N ARG A 111 -5.93 -56.39 50.57
CA ARG A 111 -6.67 -56.55 49.31
C ARG A 111 -7.48 -55.30 48.94
N SER A 112 -8.21 -54.71 49.89
CA SER A 112 -8.97 -53.47 49.68
C SER A 112 -8.06 -52.30 49.28
N GLU A 113 -6.89 -52.18 49.92
CA GLU A 113 -5.86 -51.19 49.58
C GLU A 113 -5.31 -51.41 48.16
N ILE A 114 -5.07 -52.66 47.76
CA ILE A 114 -4.63 -53.03 46.40
C ILE A 114 -5.71 -52.72 45.35
N GLU A 115 -6.97 -53.01 45.62
CA GLU A 115 -8.10 -52.73 44.72
C GLU A 115 -8.35 -51.21 44.59
N SER A 116 -8.20 -50.45 45.68
CA SER A 116 -8.23 -48.99 45.67
C SER A 116 -7.07 -48.37 44.86
N ALA A 117 -5.84 -48.83 45.08
CA ALA A 117 -4.67 -48.38 44.33
C ALA A 117 -4.78 -48.70 42.83
N ALA A 118 -5.33 -49.88 42.48
CA ALA A 118 -5.65 -50.24 41.10
C ALA A 118 -6.63 -49.25 40.45
N GLN A 119 -7.72 -48.90 41.15
CA GLN A 119 -8.72 -47.96 40.64
C GLN A 119 -8.18 -46.53 40.50
N MET A 120 -7.33 -46.08 41.43
CA MET A 120 -6.62 -44.80 41.32
C MET A 120 -5.69 -44.75 40.11
N LEU A 121 -4.96 -45.84 39.83
CA LEU A 121 -4.07 -45.96 38.68
C LEU A 121 -4.82 -45.90 37.34
N VAL A 122 -5.92 -46.65 37.20
CA VAL A 122 -6.76 -46.67 35.99
C VAL A 122 -7.39 -45.28 35.75
N THR A 123 -8.12 -44.75 36.73
CA THR A 123 -8.79 -43.45 36.58
C THR A 123 -7.81 -42.28 36.45
N GLY A 124 -6.62 -42.39 37.03
CA GLY A 124 -5.52 -41.44 36.85
C GLY A 124 -5.01 -41.40 35.40
N ILE A 125 -4.67 -42.56 34.82
CA ILE A 125 -4.17 -42.59 33.44
C ILE A 125 -5.25 -42.26 32.42
N GLU A 126 -6.53 -42.56 32.69
CA GLU A 126 -7.66 -42.14 31.84
C GLU A 126 -7.83 -40.61 31.81
N LYS A 127 -7.73 -39.93 32.97
CA LYS A 127 -7.74 -38.46 33.03
C LYS A 127 -6.56 -37.82 32.29
N ILE A 128 -5.38 -38.45 32.36
CA ILE A 128 -4.21 -38.00 31.58
C ILE A 128 -4.46 -38.22 30.07
N SER A 129 -4.96 -39.39 29.68
CA SER A 129 -5.29 -39.74 28.29
C SER A 129 -6.31 -38.77 27.67
N GLY A 130 -7.33 -38.38 28.44
CA GLY A 130 -8.34 -37.40 28.02
C GLY A 130 -7.74 -36.03 27.73
N LYS A 131 -6.77 -35.56 28.53
CA LYS A 131 -6.10 -34.26 28.35
C LYS A 131 -5.24 -34.17 27.08
N VAL A 132 -4.77 -35.30 26.55
CA VAL A 132 -3.98 -35.36 25.30
C VAL A 132 -4.76 -35.92 24.11
N SER A 133 -6.07 -36.14 24.28
CA SER A 133 -6.94 -36.74 23.26
C SER A 133 -7.00 -35.94 21.95
N SER A 134 -6.80 -34.62 22.01
CA SER A 134 -6.69 -33.72 20.86
C SER A 134 -5.52 -34.02 19.94
N PHE A 135 -4.42 -34.57 20.47
CA PHE A 135 -3.28 -35.01 19.67
C PHE A 135 -3.47 -36.44 19.15
N LYS A 136 -4.04 -37.32 19.99
CA LYS A 136 -4.25 -38.75 19.70
C LYS A 136 -5.16 -39.39 20.76
N ASN A 137 -6.11 -40.22 20.33
CA ASN A 137 -7.03 -40.90 21.26
C ASN A 137 -6.40 -42.17 21.88
N PHE A 138 -5.78 -42.04 23.06
CA PHE A 138 -5.21 -43.15 23.84
C PHE A 138 -6.25 -43.97 24.63
N SER A 139 -7.51 -43.52 24.68
CA SER A 139 -8.55 -44.13 25.52
C SER A 139 -9.25 -45.32 24.84
N GLY A 140 -9.32 -45.33 23.50
CA GLY A 140 -10.17 -46.21 22.69
C GLY A 140 -9.92 -47.72 22.71
N GLY A 141 -9.05 -48.24 23.59
CA GLY A 141 -8.75 -49.67 23.69
C GLY A 141 -8.56 -50.21 25.13
N GLY A 142 -8.84 -49.40 26.16
CA GLY A 142 -8.47 -49.72 27.54
C GLY A 142 -6.95 -49.69 27.78
N LEU A 143 -6.49 -50.09 28.98
CA LEU A 143 -5.06 -50.11 29.31
C LEU A 143 -4.31 -51.19 28.49
N PRO A 144 -3.11 -50.89 27.96
CA PRO A 144 -2.25 -51.88 27.30
C PRO A 144 -1.96 -53.09 28.21
N ARG A 145 -2.34 -54.29 27.77
CA ARG A 145 -2.18 -55.54 28.53
C ARG A 145 -0.84 -56.23 28.24
N SER A 146 -0.34 -56.98 29.22
CA SER A 146 0.80 -57.89 29.10
C SER A 146 0.39 -59.30 29.49
N GLN A 147 0.86 -60.31 28.77
CA GLN A 147 0.66 -61.72 29.14
C GLN A 147 1.54 -62.18 30.31
N LYS A 148 2.54 -61.38 30.72
CA LYS A 148 3.48 -61.73 31.81
C LYS A 148 2.98 -61.35 33.21
N TYR A 149 1.91 -60.56 33.30
CA TYR A 149 1.45 -59.97 34.55
C TYR A 149 -0.08 -60.11 34.69
N SER A 150 -0.54 -60.28 35.93
CA SER A 150 -1.96 -60.30 36.31
C SER A 150 -2.20 -59.35 37.49
N GLY A 151 -3.46 -59.03 37.80
CA GLY A 151 -3.81 -58.13 38.91
C GLY A 151 -3.18 -56.74 38.82
N LEU A 152 -2.81 -56.17 39.96
CA LEU A 152 -2.18 -54.84 40.07
C LEU A 152 -0.90 -54.69 39.21
N PRO A 153 0.03 -55.66 39.15
CA PRO A 153 1.17 -55.62 38.21
C PRO A 153 0.78 -55.44 36.73
N ALA A 154 -0.35 -56.00 36.27
CA ALA A 154 -0.81 -55.80 34.90
C ALA A 154 -1.31 -54.36 34.65
N ILE A 155 -1.99 -53.78 35.64
CA ILE A 155 -2.45 -52.39 35.61
C ILE A 155 -1.25 -51.44 35.62
N ALA A 156 -0.27 -51.66 36.50
CA ALA A 156 0.96 -50.88 36.55
C ALA A 156 1.72 -50.91 35.21
N TYR A 157 1.87 -52.08 34.58
CA TYR A 157 2.44 -52.20 33.24
C TYR A 157 1.67 -51.36 32.19
N GLY A 158 0.33 -51.45 32.20
CA GLY A 158 -0.52 -50.71 31.27
C GLY A 158 -0.44 -49.19 31.45
N VAL A 159 -0.38 -48.71 32.70
CA VAL A 159 -0.16 -47.28 33.01
C VAL A 159 1.20 -46.83 32.49
N ILE A 160 2.28 -47.57 32.77
CA ILE A 160 3.64 -47.22 32.34
C ILE A 160 3.73 -47.17 30.81
N LYS A 161 3.26 -48.23 30.12
CA LYS A 161 3.30 -48.29 28.66
C LYS A 161 2.49 -47.14 28.03
N ARG A 162 1.27 -46.90 28.49
CA ARG A 162 0.42 -45.80 27.97
C ARG A 162 1.02 -44.41 28.28
N THR A 163 1.69 -44.25 29.43
CA THR A 163 2.41 -43.01 29.76
C THR A 163 3.54 -42.74 28.77
N ASN A 164 4.31 -43.76 28.40
CA ASN A 164 5.35 -43.65 27.38
C ASN A 164 4.75 -43.30 26.00
N GLU A 165 3.68 -43.99 25.57
CA GLU A 165 2.98 -43.70 24.30
C GLU A 165 2.46 -42.25 24.23
N ILE A 166 2.04 -41.69 25.38
CA ILE A 166 1.63 -40.28 25.52
C ILE A 166 2.82 -39.33 25.43
N VAL A 167 3.93 -39.63 26.11
CA VAL A 167 5.15 -38.81 26.09
C VAL A 167 5.79 -38.79 24.69
N GLU A 168 5.83 -39.93 24.00
CA GLU A 168 6.35 -40.04 22.62
C GLU A 168 5.54 -39.17 21.64
N GLU A 169 4.21 -39.19 21.72
CA GLU A 169 3.38 -38.33 20.86
C GLU A 169 3.48 -36.85 21.25
N LEU A 170 3.56 -36.51 22.54
CA LEU A 170 3.77 -35.13 22.98
C LEU A 170 5.12 -34.56 22.50
N LEU A 171 6.20 -35.34 22.58
CA LEU A 171 7.51 -34.96 22.02
C LEU A 171 7.42 -34.71 20.52
N LYS A 172 6.77 -35.61 19.77
CA LYS A 172 6.54 -35.45 18.33
C LYS A 172 5.70 -34.21 18.00
N GLN A 173 4.68 -33.88 18.79
CA GLN A 173 3.89 -32.66 18.63
C GLN A 173 4.73 -31.39 18.90
N VAL A 174 5.59 -31.41 19.93
CA VAL A 174 6.55 -30.32 20.20
C VAL A 174 7.53 -30.14 19.05
N ASP A 175 8.07 -31.22 18.48
CA ASP A 175 8.98 -31.16 17.32
C ASP A 175 8.29 -30.60 16.07
N MET A 176 7.04 -31.02 15.79
CA MET A 176 6.27 -30.51 14.65
C MET A 176 5.93 -29.02 14.82
N ALA A 177 5.53 -28.59 16.02
CA ALA A 177 5.29 -27.18 16.32
C ALA A 177 6.58 -26.34 16.27
N SER A 178 7.72 -26.90 16.73
CA SER A 178 9.01 -26.23 16.68
C SER A 178 9.49 -26.03 15.24
N LYS A 179 9.29 -27.02 14.36
CA LYS A 179 9.55 -26.92 12.91
C LYS A 179 8.65 -25.85 12.28
N SER A 180 7.33 -26.00 12.38
CA SER A 180 6.38 -25.04 11.78
C SER A 180 6.62 -23.59 12.21
N ARG A 181 6.99 -23.33 13.47
CA ARG A 181 7.39 -22.00 13.96
C ARG A 181 8.70 -21.52 13.33
N ASN A 182 9.67 -22.39 13.12
CA ASN A 182 10.93 -22.04 12.46
C ASN A 182 10.71 -21.78 10.97
N ASP A 183 9.92 -22.62 10.28
CA ASP A 183 9.57 -22.46 8.87
C ASP A 183 8.84 -21.11 8.64
N ALA A 184 7.88 -20.78 9.50
CA ALA A 184 7.18 -19.48 9.48
C ALA A 184 8.11 -18.30 9.80
N ARG A 185 9.15 -18.50 10.63
CA ARG A 185 10.17 -17.49 10.89
C ARG A 185 11.07 -17.28 9.68
N GLU A 186 11.48 -18.33 9.00
CA GLU A 186 12.30 -18.26 7.78
C GLU A 186 11.55 -17.56 6.64
N GLN A 187 10.25 -17.86 6.47
CA GLN A 187 9.37 -17.13 5.54
C GLN A 187 9.24 -15.64 5.90
N MET A 188 9.10 -15.31 7.18
CA MET A 188 9.05 -13.92 7.66
C MET A 188 10.38 -13.19 7.44
N GLU A 189 11.52 -13.87 7.66
CA GLU A 189 12.85 -13.32 7.39
C GLU A 189 13.07 -13.12 5.87
N HIS A 190 12.61 -14.04 5.01
CA HIS A 190 12.59 -13.86 3.55
C HIS A 190 11.78 -12.65 3.11
N ARG A 191 10.52 -12.52 3.56
CA ARG A 191 9.67 -11.36 3.21
C ARG A 191 10.22 -10.04 3.76
N ASN A 192 10.93 -10.07 4.90
CA ASN A 192 11.63 -8.89 5.42
C ASN A 192 12.81 -8.47 4.53
N TYR A 193 13.55 -9.42 3.92
CA TYR A 193 14.56 -9.09 2.91
C TYR A 193 13.96 -8.55 1.62
N GLU A 194 12.83 -9.10 1.14
CA GLU A 194 12.10 -8.55 -0.02
C GLU A 194 11.65 -7.11 0.25
N ILE A 195 11.02 -6.84 1.39
CA ILE A 195 10.59 -5.48 1.79
C ILE A 195 11.78 -4.53 1.88
N ALA A 196 12.94 -4.96 2.39
CA ALA A 196 14.14 -4.14 2.42
C ALA A 196 14.64 -3.77 1.00
N ILE A 197 14.52 -4.68 0.03
CA ILE A 197 14.86 -4.43 -1.38
C ILE A 197 13.83 -3.48 -2.02
N GLU A 198 12.53 -3.71 -1.82
CA GLU A 198 11.44 -2.85 -2.29
C GLU A 198 11.61 -1.40 -1.77
N VAL A 199 11.84 -1.24 -0.46
CA VAL A 199 12.11 0.07 0.16
C VAL A 199 13.37 0.72 -0.43
N SER A 200 14.48 -0.03 -0.60
CA SER A 200 15.70 0.51 -1.19
C SER A 200 15.50 1.04 -2.63
N GLN A 201 14.66 0.36 -3.41
CA GLN A 201 14.30 0.80 -4.76
C GLN A 201 13.44 2.06 -4.73
N LEU A 202 12.44 2.13 -3.85
CA LEU A 202 11.60 3.32 -3.65
C LEU A 202 12.44 4.52 -3.17
N GLU A 203 13.37 4.34 -2.24
CA GLU A 203 14.27 5.40 -1.76
C GLU A 203 15.17 5.94 -2.89
N ALA A 204 15.70 5.06 -3.75
CA ALA A 204 16.46 5.45 -4.93
C ALA A 204 15.59 6.24 -5.92
N THR A 205 14.37 5.79 -6.21
CA THR A 205 13.42 6.49 -7.09
C THR A 205 13.03 7.87 -6.53
N ILE A 206 12.71 7.96 -5.23
CA ILE A 206 12.40 9.23 -4.54
C ILE A 206 13.60 10.19 -4.60
N SER A 207 14.83 9.68 -4.48
CA SER A 207 16.04 10.50 -4.58
C SER A 207 16.24 11.06 -5.99
N GLY A 208 16.07 10.24 -7.04
CA GLY A 208 16.14 10.69 -8.42
C GLY A 208 15.01 11.64 -8.84
N LEU A 209 13.83 11.54 -8.22
CA LEU A 209 12.73 12.49 -8.41
C LEU A 209 13.00 13.83 -7.72
N LYS A 210 13.65 13.83 -6.55
CA LYS A 210 14.07 15.07 -5.86
C LYS A 210 15.12 15.84 -6.67
N GLU A 211 16.14 15.18 -7.20
CA GLU A 211 17.15 15.81 -8.07
C GLU A 211 16.51 16.44 -9.32
N GLN A 212 15.55 15.76 -9.94
CA GLN A 212 14.79 16.30 -11.07
C GLN A 212 13.92 17.49 -10.67
N LEU A 213 13.31 17.48 -9.48
CA LEU A 213 12.52 18.59 -8.96
C LEU A 213 13.39 19.83 -8.66
N GLU A 214 14.55 19.65 -8.01
CA GLU A 214 15.51 20.74 -7.76
C GLU A 214 16.00 21.35 -9.07
N LYS A 215 16.38 20.52 -10.04
CA LYS A 215 16.76 20.98 -11.39
C LYS A 215 15.62 21.74 -12.07
N LYS A 216 14.37 21.27 -11.97
CA LYS A 216 13.21 21.96 -12.55
C LYS A 216 12.86 23.26 -11.83
N SER A 217 13.11 23.36 -10.53
CA SER A 217 13.00 24.61 -9.77
C SER A 217 14.02 25.64 -10.28
N LEU A 218 15.26 25.23 -10.50
CA LEU A 218 16.30 26.10 -11.06
C LEU A 218 15.99 26.52 -12.52
N GLU A 219 15.46 25.62 -13.34
CA GLU A 219 15.00 25.95 -14.70
C GLU A 219 13.83 26.96 -14.66
N ALA A 220 12.92 26.85 -13.69
CA ALA A 220 11.80 27.78 -13.51
C ALA A 220 12.25 29.16 -13.02
N GLU A 221 13.11 29.25 -12.00
CA GLU A 221 13.66 30.51 -11.47
C GLU A 221 14.43 31.30 -12.55
N ASN A 222 15.20 30.61 -13.40
CA ASN A 222 15.87 31.24 -14.54
C ASN A 222 14.88 31.76 -15.60
N LEU A 223 13.77 31.05 -15.84
CA LEU A 223 12.71 31.52 -16.75
C LEU A 223 11.93 32.70 -16.18
N GLU A 224 11.59 32.68 -14.89
CA GLU A 224 10.94 33.79 -14.18
C GLU A 224 11.78 35.07 -14.27
N LYS A 225 13.08 34.97 -14.01
CA LYS A 225 14.00 36.08 -14.22
C LYS A 225 14.01 36.59 -15.67
N VAL A 226 14.09 35.70 -16.66
CA VAL A 226 14.10 36.08 -18.10
C VAL A 226 12.77 36.65 -18.58
N VAL A 227 11.66 36.39 -17.88
CA VAL A 227 10.39 37.09 -18.09
C VAL A 227 10.45 38.50 -17.47
N GLY A 228 10.90 38.64 -16.22
CA GLY A 228 11.08 39.95 -15.58
C GLY A 228 12.02 40.88 -16.35
N ASP A 229 13.15 40.37 -16.85
CA ASP A 229 14.12 41.07 -17.71
C ASP A 229 13.52 41.48 -19.09
N LYS A 230 12.35 40.93 -19.48
CA LYS A 230 11.60 41.34 -20.69
C LYS A 230 10.47 42.29 -20.37
N ASP A 231 9.75 42.11 -19.26
CA ASP A 231 8.65 42.98 -18.86
C ASP A 231 9.16 44.41 -18.53
N THR A 232 10.36 44.53 -17.98
CA THR A 232 11.06 45.83 -17.85
C THR A 232 11.33 46.45 -19.22
N LYS A 233 11.89 45.70 -20.16
CA LYS A 233 12.17 46.19 -21.52
C LYS A 233 10.90 46.53 -22.32
N ILE A 234 9.81 45.81 -22.11
CA ILE A 234 8.50 46.15 -22.69
C ILE A 234 8.02 47.48 -22.11
N SER A 235 8.18 47.70 -20.80
CA SER A 235 7.85 48.98 -20.15
C SER A 235 8.67 50.15 -20.70
N GLU A 236 9.98 49.94 -20.97
CA GLU A 236 10.85 50.92 -21.64
C GLU A 236 10.35 51.24 -23.06
N MET A 237 10.02 50.21 -23.86
CA MET A 237 9.51 50.38 -25.22
C MET A 237 8.14 51.08 -25.24
N ASP A 238 7.25 50.82 -24.28
CA ASP A 238 5.97 51.52 -24.16
C ASP A 238 6.15 53.01 -23.80
N THR A 239 7.20 53.36 -23.04
CA THR A 239 7.57 54.78 -22.84
C THR A 239 8.11 55.42 -24.11
N ASP A 240 9.02 54.77 -24.85
CA ASP A 240 9.55 55.27 -26.13
C ASP A 240 8.43 55.50 -27.16
N ILE A 241 7.49 54.54 -27.28
CA ILE A 241 6.32 54.63 -28.16
C ILE A 241 5.41 55.79 -27.76
N SER A 242 5.30 56.08 -26.46
CA SER A 242 4.52 57.21 -25.95
C SER A 242 5.18 58.56 -26.25
N GLU A 243 6.51 58.66 -26.14
CA GLU A 243 7.25 59.87 -26.51
C GLU A 243 7.23 60.12 -28.03
N LEU A 244 7.44 59.08 -28.84
CA LEU A 244 7.36 59.17 -30.30
C LEU A 244 5.96 59.60 -30.78
N ARG A 245 4.90 59.08 -30.16
CA ARG A 245 3.52 59.53 -30.43
C ARG A 245 3.34 61.01 -30.14
N ARG A 246 3.78 61.47 -28.97
CA ARG A 246 3.71 62.88 -28.54
C ARG A 246 4.48 63.81 -29.49
N VAL A 247 5.61 63.36 -30.02
CA VAL A 247 6.40 64.08 -31.04
C VAL A 247 5.71 64.08 -32.41
N GLY A 248 5.04 62.98 -32.79
CA GLY A 248 4.19 62.92 -33.98
C GLY A 248 3.03 63.92 -33.92
N GLU A 249 2.30 63.96 -32.80
CA GLU A 249 1.21 64.92 -32.54
C GLU A 249 1.69 66.37 -32.62
N GLU A 250 2.89 66.68 -32.11
CA GLU A 250 3.55 67.98 -32.29
C GLU A 250 3.85 68.33 -33.76
N PHE A 251 4.18 67.36 -34.61
CA PHE A 251 4.44 67.58 -36.04
C PHE A 251 3.14 67.72 -36.84
N ASP A 252 2.10 66.94 -36.53
CA ASP A 252 0.76 67.06 -37.12
C ASP A 252 0.12 68.42 -36.81
N GLU A 253 0.35 68.97 -35.62
CA GLU A 253 -0.07 70.34 -35.29
C GLU A 253 0.68 71.38 -36.16
N LYS A 254 2.01 71.28 -36.26
CA LYS A 254 2.84 72.19 -37.08
C LYS A 254 2.52 72.11 -38.57
N LEU A 255 2.21 70.92 -39.09
CA LEU A 255 1.79 70.71 -40.47
C LEU A 255 0.44 71.37 -40.75
N ARG A 256 -0.56 71.14 -39.89
CA ARG A 256 -1.88 71.78 -39.97
C ARG A 256 -1.79 73.30 -39.87
N ASP A 257 -0.89 73.80 -39.02
CA ASP A 257 -0.67 75.24 -38.84
C ASP A 257 0.03 75.87 -40.07
N LEU A 258 0.78 75.10 -40.86
CA LEU A 258 1.29 75.51 -42.17
C LEU A 258 0.24 75.39 -43.28
N GLU A 259 -0.57 74.34 -43.28
CA GLU A 259 -1.68 74.11 -44.21
C GLU A 259 -2.72 75.24 -44.14
N LEU A 260 -3.11 75.66 -42.92
CA LEU A 260 -3.99 76.82 -42.71
C LEU A 260 -3.38 78.14 -43.22
N LYS A 261 -2.06 78.32 -43.14
CA LYS A 261 -1.39 79.50 -43.72
C LYS A 261 -1.38 79.43 -45.25
N MET A 262 -1.10 78.25 -45.82
CA MET A 262 -1.16 77.98 -47.26
C MET A 262 -2.55 78.30 -47.84
N ASP A 263 -3.61 77.74 -47.27
CA ASP A 263 -4.99 78.03 -47.68
C ASP A 263 -5.36 79.51 -47.49
N SER A 264 -4.79 80.20 -46.50
CA SER A 264 -5.01 81.65 -46.33
C SER A 264 -4.38 82.50 -47.44
N TYR A 265 -3.26 82.08 -48.02
CA TYR A 265 -2.61 82.77 -49.15
C TYR A 265 -3.24 82.44 -50.51
N ARG A 266 -3.79 81.24 -50.66
CA ARG A 266 -4.43 80.75 -51.89
C ARG A 266 -5.40 81.76 -52.54
N PRO A 267 -6.36 82.41 -51.84
CA PRO A 267 -7.22 83.42 -52.44
C PRO A 267 -6.48 84.70 -52.84
N LEU A 268 -5.44 85.14 -52.12
CA LEU A 268 -4.65 86.32 -52.49
C LEU A 268 -3.89 86.11 -53.81
N VAL A 269 -3.34 84.92 -54.03
CA VAL A 269 -2.65 84.59 -55.29
C VAL A 269 -3.65 84.53 -56.44
N ILE A 270 -4.84 83.96 -56.23
CA ILE A 270 -5.93 83.95 -57.23
C ILE A 270 -6.38 85.38 -57.56
N ASP A 271 -6.59 86.24 -56.56
CA ASP A 271 -6.92 87.65 -56.79
C ASP A 271 -5.81 88.40 -57.51
N GLN A 272 -4.53 88.14 -57.19
CA GLN A 272 -3.39 88.72 -57.90
C GLN A 272 -3.39 88.31 -59.38
N LEU A 273 -3.59 87.02 -59.68
CA LEU A 273 -3.72 86.49 -61.03
C LEU A 273 -4.87 87.19 -61.81
N ASN A 274 -6.02 87.38 -61.15
CA ASN A 274 -7.19 88.06 -61.71
C ASN A 274 -6.94 89.56 -61.98
N HIS A 275 -6.15 90.25 -61.15
CA HIS A 275 -5.77 91.65 -61.39
C HIS A 275 -4.74 91.77 -62.53
N MET A 276 -3.82 90.82 -62.62
CA MET A 276 -2.81 90.76 -63.67
C MET A 276 -3.42 90.51 -65.05
N SER A 277 -4.33 89.54 -65.18
CA SER A 277 -5.07 89.28 -66.43
C SER A 277 -5.77 90.55 -66.96
N LYS A 278 -6.44 91.31 -66.07
CA LYS A 278 -7.07 92.61 -66.41
C LYS A 278 -6.04 93.68 -66.81
N ALA A 279 -4.88 93.74 -66.15
CA ALA A 279 -3.83 94.68 -66.49
C ALA A 279 -3.21 94.40 -67.87
N GLN A 280 -3.07 93.12 -68.22
CA GLN A 280 -2.66 92.68 -69.56
C GLN A 280 -3.70 93.09 -70.62
N GLU A 281 -4.99 92.77 -70.41
CA GLU A 281 -6.09 93.17 -71.29
C GLU A 281 -6.09 94.69 -71.56
N GLN A 282 -5.93 95.50 -70.50
CA GLN A 282 -5.85 96.96 -70.60
C GLN A 282 -4.60 97.44 -71.37
N LEU A 283 -3.44 96.80 -71.19
CA LEU A 283 -2.23 97.15 -71.94
C LEU A 283 -2.35 96.81 -73.43
N TYR A 284 -3.00 95.70 -73.79
CA TYR A 284 -3.26 95.36 -75.19
C TYR A 284 -4.21 96.36 -75.87
N GLU A 285 -5.31 96.77 -75.22
CA GLU A 285 -6.17 97.83 -75.76
C GLU A 285 -5.46 99.19 -75.87
N ILE A 286 -4.55 99.53 -74.94
CA ILE A 286 -3.69 100.72 -75.07
C ILE A 286 -2.76 100.60 -76.29
N MET A 287 -2.07 99.47 -76.48
CA MET A 287 -1.19 99.25 -77.64
C MET A 287 -1.96 99.35 -78.97
N LYS A 288 -3.17 98.80 -79.02
CA LYS A 288 -4.10 98.81 -80.17
C LYS A 288 -4.65 100.20 -80.50
N MET A 289 -4.83 101.08 -79.51
CA MET A 289 -5.18 102.49 -79.73
C MET A 289 -3.99 103.33 -80.24
N VAL A 290 -2.76 102.95 -79.90
CA VAL A 290 -1.52 103.69 -80.24
C VAL A 290 -0.98 103.31 -81.62
N ASP A 291 -1.18 102.07 -82.06
CA ASP A 291 -0.57 101.51 -83.26
C ASP A 291 -1.64 100.89 -84.18
N VAL A 292 -2.20 101.73 -85.06
CA VAL A 292 -3.37 101.44 -85.92
C VAL A 292 -3.07 100.41 -87.04
N ASN A 293 -1.82 99.91 -87.14
CA ASN A 293 -1.35 99.13 -88.27
C ASN A 293 -0.71 97.77 -87.90
N ILE A 294 -0.98 97.24 -86.70
CA ILE A 294 -0.58 95.88 -86.30
C ILE A 294 -1.51 94.85 -86.97
N SER A 295 -0.93 93.84 -87.62
CA SER A 295 -1.63 92.64 -88.12
C SER A 295 -1.80 91.58 -87.02
N ASP A 296 -2.87 90.78 -87.08
CA ASP A 296 -3.24 89.81 -86.03
C ASP A 296 -2.13 88.79 -85.66
N ASP A 297 -1.16 88.55 -86.55
CA ASP A 297 -0.05 87.59 -86.39
C ASP A 297 0.95 87.86 -85.23
N GLN A 298 0.73 88.89 -84.39
CA GLN A 298 1.47 89.09 -83.12
C GLN A 298 0.62 88.88 -81.86
N MET A 299 -0.65 88.48 -81.96
CA MET A 299 -1.56 88.39 -80.81
C MET A 299 -1.41 87.10 -79.97
N ASP A 300 -0.56 86.16 -80.42
CA ASP A 300 -0.50 84.75 -79.98
C ASP A 300 0.27 84.50 -78.65
N LEU A 301 0.41 85.52 -77.80
CA LEU A 301 1.14 85.44 -76.51
C LEU A 301 0.23 85.48 -75.26
N SER A 302 -1.09 85.55 -75.40
CA SER A 302 -2.00 85.81 -74.27
C SER A 302 -2.68 84.59 -73.63
N ASP A 303 -3.00 83.54 -74.39
CA ASP A 303 -4.09 82.62 -74.02
C ASP A 303 -3.73 81.44 -73.08
N SER A 304 -2.46 81.30 -72.65
CA SER A 304 -1.98 80.08 -71.97
C SER A 304 -1.36 80.27 -70.58
N VAL A 305 -1.01 81.50 -70.18
CA VAL A 305 -0.16 81.74 -68.97
C VAL A 305 -0.95 81.75 -67.64
N PHE A 306 -2.28 81.89 -67.67
CA PHE A 306 -3.09 82.25 -66.50
C PHE A 306 -4.24 81.29 -66.13
N LEU A 307 -4.12 80.02 -66.48
CA LEU A 307 -5.02 79.00 -65.95
C LEU A 307 -4.64 78.69 -64.49
N SER A 308 -5.52 79.03 -63.55
CA SER A 308 -5.28 78.80 -62.13
C SER A 308 -5.51 77.32 -61.76
N ASN A 309 -4.51 76.67 -61.15
CA ASN A 309 -4.54 75.26 -60.77
C ASN A 309 -3.95 75.02 -59.37
N GLU A 310 -2.88 74.23 -59.21
CA GLU A 310 -2.28 73.95 -57.89
C GLU A 310 -1.51 75.18 -57.36
N MET A 311 -1.32 75.29 -56.02
CA MET A 311 -0.89 76.57 -55.44
C MET A 311 0.54 76.97 -55.86
N ASP A 312 1.45 76.00 -55.99
CA ASP A 312 2.82 76.26 -56.46
C ASP A 312 2.82 76.74 -57.92
N GLU A 313 1.97 76.15 -58.76
CA GLU A 313 1.75 76.59 -60.14
C GLU A 313 1.14 78.00 -60.18
N ASN A 314 0.17 78.32 -59.31
CA ASN A 314 -0.43 79.65 -59.20
C ASN A 314 0.59 80.72 -58.80
N LEU A 315 1.47 80.43 -57.85
CA LEU A 315 2.52 81.37 -57.43
C LEU A 315 3.56 81.57 -58.54
N HIS A 316 3.92 80.50 -59.25
CA HIS A 316 4.82 80.56 -60.40
C HIS A 316 4.20 81.35 -61.58
N ALA A 317 2.94 81.08 -61.93
CA ALA A 317 2.19 81.80 -62.97
C ALA A 317 1.99 83.28 -62.60
N SER A 318 1.72 83.58 -61.32
CA SER A 318 1.66 84.95 -60.82
C SER A 318 3.01 85.66 -60.92
N LEU A 319 4.14 84.97 -60.69
CA LEU A 319 5.47 85.56 -60.82
C LEU A 319 5.84 85.80 -62.29
N GLU A 320 5.67 84.80 -63.15
CA GLU A 320 6.04 84.91 -64.58
C GLU A 320 5.14 85.90 -65.31
N GLY A 321 3.85 85.91 -64.96
CA GLY A 321 2.88 86.86 -65.48
C GLY A 321 3.20 88.32 -65.13
N MET A 322 3.72 88.60 -63.94
CA MET A 322 4.15 89.96 -63.58
C MET A 322 5.32 90.44 -64.46
N LYS A 323 6.25 89.53 -64.82
CA LYS A 323 7.33 89.84 -65.77
C LYS A 323 6.78 90.15 -67.16
N SER A 324 5.85 89.33 -67.65
CA SER A 324 5.18 89.53 -68.94
C SER A 324 4.50 90.90 -69.03
N ILE A 325 3.70 91.27 -68.01
CA ILE A 325 3.02 92.56 -67.92
C ILE A 325 4.02 93.72 -67.83
N HIS A 326 5.16 93.54 -67.15
CA HIS A 326 6.21 94.54 -67.08
C HIS A 326 6.90 94.80 -68.44
N GLU A 327 7.17 93.77 -69.24
CA GLU A 327 7.70 93.93 -70.59
C GLU A 327 6.65 94.50 -71.57
N LEU A 328 5.39 94.05 -71.50
CA LEU A 328 4.28 94.65 -72.27
C LEU A 328 4.12 96.15 -71.95
N LEU A 329 4.23 96.53 -70.67
CA LEU A 329 4.20 97.93 -70.24
C LEU A 329 5.37 98.75 -70.84
N LYS A 330 6.60 98.21 -70.84
CA LYS A 330 7.75 98.86 -71.50
C LYS A 330 7.51 99.06 -72.99
N ILE A 331 7.01 98.04 -73.68
CA ILE A 331 6.71 98.10 -75.12
C ILE A 331 5.61 99.13 -75.41
N ALA A 332 4.54 99.15 -74.61
CA ALA A 332 3.47 100.15 -74.73
C ALA A 332 4.00 101.58 -74.51
N VAL A 333 4.80 101.82 -73.47
CA VAL A 333 5.42 103.12 -73.19
C VAL A 333 6.37 103.54 -74.32
N ALA A 334 7.15 102.62 -74.89
CA ALA A 334 8.02 102.89 -76.04
C ALA A 334 7.23 103.25 -77.30
N LYS A 335 6.13 102.54 -77.60
CA LYS A 335 5.24 102.87 -78.73
C LYS A 335 4.57 104.25 -78.55
N ILE A 336 4.05 104.54 -77.35
CA ILE A 336 3.49 105.87 -77.02
C ILE A 336 4.54 106.97 -77.22
N SER A 337 5.78 106.71 -76.77
CA SER A 337 6.90 107.66 -76.90
C SER A 337 7.28 107.91 -78.37
N ASN A 338 7.25 106.88 -79.22
CA ASN A 338 7.46 107.03 -80.66
C ASN A 338 6.34 107.83 -81.34
N VAL A 339 5.07 107.61 -80.99
CA VAL A 339 3.93 108.36 -81.54
C VAL A 339 3.95 109.83 -81.11
N LEU A 340 4.44 110.11 -79.90
CA LEU A 340 4.70 111.47 -79.41
C LEU A 340 5.99 112.09 -79.98
N GLY A 341 6.86 111.27 -80.59
CA GLY A 341 8.25 111.55 -80.93
C GLY A 341 8.52 111.97 -82.38
N ASN A 342 7.58 112.66 -83.04
CA ASN A 342 7.80 113.21 -84.39
C ASN A 342 8.67 114.50 -84.39
N VAL A 343 9.88 114.41 -83.83
CA VAL A 343 10.99 115.34 -84.05
C VAL A 343 12.29 114.54 -84.21
N GLU A 344 12.96 114.79 -85.34
CA GLU A 344 14.35 114.52 -85.74
C GLU A 344 15.40 114.23 -84.64
N THR A 345 16.45 113.40 -84.83
CA THR A 345 16.79 112.27 -85.73
C THR A 345 18.22 111.77 -85.38
N VAL A 346 18.63 110.58 -85.86
CA VAL A 346 20.05 110.20 -86.18
C VAL A 346 21.00 110.07 -84.97
N GLU A 347 21.99 109.16 -84.87
CA GLU A 347 22.47 107.90 -85.50
C GLU A 347 24.01 107.92 -85.30
N THR A 348 24.69 106.77 -85.12
CA THR A 348 26.00 106.43 -85.74
C THR A 348 26.64 105.14 -85.19
N VAL A 349 27.18 104.31 -86.10
CA VAL A 349 28.51 103.63 -86.05
C VAL A 349 28.80 102.81 -84.76
N ALA A 350 28.77 101.46 -84.76
CA ALA A 350 29.73 100.51 -85.38
C ALA A 350 31.19 100.71 -84.87
N THR A 351 32.08 99.74 -84.65
CA THR A 351 32.30 98.40 -85.25
C THR A 351 33.13 97.50 -84.31
N HIS A 352 32.91 96.18 -84.34
CA HIS A 352 33.92 95.09 -84.18
C HIS A 352 34.75 94.97 -82.87
N GLY A 353 35.05 93.73 -82.47
CA GLY A 353 36.46 93.40 -82.15
C GLY A 353 36.85 92.85 -80.77
N ASN A 354 36.17 91.81 -80.28
CA ASN A 354 36.82 90.60 -79.75
C ASN A 354 38.13 90.74 -78.92
N GLN A 355 38.03 90.90 -77.59
CA GLN A 355 39.02 90.31 -76.66
C GLN A 355 38.51 90.18 -75.21
N ALA A 356 37.74 91.15 -74.69
CA ALA A 356 37.26 91.15 -73.30
C ALA A 356 36.26 90.02 -72.95
N ALA A 357 35.56 89.46 -73.95
CA ALA A 357 34.63 88.34 -73.72
C ALA A 357 35.35 87.09 -73.22
N VAL A 358 36.56 86.82 -73.72
CA VAL A 358 37.32 85.60 -73.40
C VAL A 358 37.76 85.58 -71.93
N GLU A 359 38.13 86.74 -71.36
CA GLU A 359 38.50 86.84 -69.93
C GLU A 359 37.28 86.63 -69.02
N ASN A 360 36.10 87.15 -69.39
CA ASN A 360 34.86 86.96 -68.61
C ASN A 360 34.37 85.50 -68.69
N GLU A 361 34.41 84.90 -69.89
CA GLU A 361 34.16 83.47 -70.09
C GLU A 361 35.16 82.60 -69.29
N GLN A 362 36.42 83.04 -69.12
CA GLN A 362 37.43 82.36 -68.31
C GLN A 362 37.01 82.32 -66.82
N ASP A 363 36.64 83.47 -66.24
CA ASP A 363 36.23 83.57 -64.83
C ASP A 363 34.90 82.87 -64.55
N GLU A 364 33.96 82.91 -65.50
CA GLU A 364 32.71 82.11 -65.44
C GLU A 364 32.99 80.61 -65.45
N VAL A 365 33.91 80.13 -66.32
CA VAL A 365 34.34 78.73 -66.35
C VAL A 365 35.07 78.32 -65.06
N TYR A 366 35.93 79.17 -64.48
CA TYR A 366 36.57 78.90 -63.19
C TYR A 366 35.54 78.85 -62.04
N THR A 367 34.56 79.75 -62.06
CA THR A 367 33.46 79.76 -61.07
C THR A 367 32.60 78.50 -61.17
N LEU A 368 32.23 78.10 -62.38
CA LEU A 368 31.47 76.88 -62.64
C LEU A 368 32.26 75.62 -62.28
N ALA A 369 33.57 75.59 -62.56
CA ALA A 369 34.45 74.49 -62.15
C ALA A 369 34.54 74.37 -60.63
N GLY A 370 34.67 75.48 -59.89
CA GLY A 370 34.66 75.47 -58.42
C GLY A 370 33.32 75.03 -57.81
N ALA A 371 32.20 75.43 -58.43
CA ALA A 371 30.87 74.96 -58.03
C ALA A 371 30.70 73.46 -58.28
N LEU A 372 31.14 72.95 -59.44
CA LEU A 372 31.14 71.53 -59.77
C LEU A 372 32.06 70.72 -58.84
N GLU A 373 33.25 71.23 -58.51
CA GLU A 373 34.17 70.59 -57.58
C GLU A 373 33.56 70.49 -56.17
N LYS A 374 32.82 71.53 -55.72
CA LYS A 374 32.08 71.47 -54.46
C LYS A 374 31.00 70.39 -54.51
N ILE A 375 30.15 70.37 -55.54
CA ILE A 375 29.09 69.36 -55.70
C ILE A 375 29.68 67.94 -55.72
N VAL A 376 30.77 67.73 -56.46
CA VAL A 376 31.47 66.43 -56.51
C VAL A 376 32.02 66.03 -55.13
N ARG A 377 32.57 66.97 -54.35
CA ARG A 377 33.02 66.70 -52.98
C ARG A 377 31.89 66.41 -52.00
N ASP A 378 30.79 67.15 -52.09
CA ASP A 378 29.59 66.92 -51.26
C ASP A 378 29.00 65.53 -51.54
N SER A 379 28.81 65.16 -52.82
CA SER A 379 28.34 63.83 -53.22
C SER A 379 29.33 62.71 -52.89
N GLN A 380 30.64 62.97 -52.88
CA GLN A 380 31.63 61.98 -52.43
C GLN A 380 31.50 61.66 -50.93
N LEU A 381 31.20 62.66 -50.10
CA LEU A 381 30.92 62.45 -48.67
C LEU A 381 29.60 61.68 -48.47
N GLU A 382 28.53 62.05 -49.19
CA GLU A 382 27.25 61.34 -49.17
C GLU A 382 27.39 59.86 -49.56
N ILE A 383 28.19 59.56 -50.60
CA ILE A 383 28.51 58.18 -51.02
C ILE A 383 29.24 57.40 -49.90
N ILE A 384 30.13 58.03 -49.14
CA ILE A 384 30.87 57.40 -48.03
C ILE A 384 29.92 57.12 -46.85
N ASP A 385 29.06 58.07 -46.48
CA ASP A 385 28.11 57.89 -45.38
C ASP A 385 27.04 56.83 -45.71
N LEU A 386 26.57 56.79 -46.97
CA LEU A 386 25.70 55.72 -47.46
C LEU A 386 26.41 54.35 -47.48
N GLN A 387 27.71 54.29 -47.80
CA GLN A 387 28.50 53.05 -47.70
C GLN A 387 28.58 52.55 -46.24
N HIS A 388 28.93 53.42 -45.30
CA HIS A 388 28.96 53.07 -43.87
C HIS A 388 27.58 52.60 -43.36
N SER A 389 26.49 53.27 -43.76
CA SER A 389 25.12 52.88 -43.41
C SER A 389 24.78 51.48 -43.94
N VAL A 390 25.11 51.18 -45.21
CA VAL A 390 24.91 49.87 -45.82
C VAL A 390 25.76 48.78 -45.14
N GLU A 391 26.97 49.09 -44.68
CA GLU A 391 27.81 48.15 -43.94
C GLU A 391 27.29 47.88 -42.51
N ALA A 392 26.78 48.89 -41.81
CA ALA A 392 26.10 48.73 -40.53
C ALA A 392 24.86 47.83 -40.66
N LEU A 393 23.99 48.11 -41.62
CA LEU A 393 22.79 47.30 -41.91
C LEU A 393 23.14 45.85 -42.31
N ARG A 394 24.27 45.62 -43.00
CA ARG A 394 24.77 44.26 -43.28
C ARG A 394 25.25 43.54 -42.02
N ALA A 395 25.89 44.24 -41.09
CA ALA A 395 26.31 43.67 -39.81
C ALA A 395 25.09 43.31 -38.93
N GLU A 396 24.09 44.19 -38.85
CA GLU A 396 22.82 43.94 -38.16
C GLU A 396 22.06 42.75 -38.76
N LEU A 397 21.94 42.69 -40.10
CA LEU A 397 21.32 41.55 -40.80
C LEU A 397 22.05 40.23 -40.51
N SER A 398 23.38 40.25 -40.44
CA SER A 398 24.21 39.09 -40.09
C SER A 398 23.97 38.64 -38.64
N LEU A 399 23.90 39.59 -37.70
CA LEU A 399 23.60 39.31 -36.29
C LEU A 399 22.18 38.75 -36.12
N LEU A 400 21.17 39.36 -36.75
CA LEU A 400 19.79 38.89 -36.73
C LEU A 400 19.66 37.48 -37.33
N LYS A 401 20.39 37.20 -38.41
CA LYS A 401 20.43 35.87 -39.03
C LYS A 401 21.04 34.82 -38.07
N THR A 402 22.15 35.11 -37.40
CA THR A 402 22.73 34.15 -36.44
C THR A 402 21.83 33.93 -35.22
N HIS A 403 21.09 34.96 -34.78
CA HIS A 403 20.06 34.82 -33.74
C HIS A 403 18.89 33.93 -34.20
N LEU A 404 18.39 34.12 -35.43
CA LEU A 404 17.34 33.28 -36.02
C LEU A 404 17.79 31.81 -36.13
N GLU A 405 19.03 31.56 -36.58
CA GLU A 405 19.62 30.21 -36.64
C GLU A 405 19.81 29.57 -35.26
N ALA A 406 20.05 30.37 -34.21
CA ALA A 406 20.10 29.88 -32.83
C ALA A 406 18.70 29.51 -32.31
N GLN A 407 17.71 30.39 -32.47
CA GLN A 407 16.31 30.13 -32.11
C GLN A 407 15.76 28.88 -32.85
N ALA A 408 16.08 28.71 -34.13
CA ALA A 408 15.65 27.54 -34.90
C ALA A 408 16.21 26.22 -34.34
N LYS A 409 17.47 26.21 -33.86
CA LYS A 409 18.09 25.06 -33.20
C LYS A 409 17.43 24.78 -31.84
N GLU A 410 17.19 25.83 -31.05
CA GLU A 410 16.53 25.75 -29.74
C GLU A 410 15.08 25.21 -29.86
N LEU A 411 14.32 25.70 -30.84
CA LEU A 411 12.98 25.20 -31.17
C LEU A 411 13.01 23.73 -31.64
N SER A 412 14.00 23.34 -32.45
CA SER A 412 14.19 21.94 -32.85
C SER A 412 14.51 21.04 -31.64
N GLN A 413 15.32 21.52 -30.70
CA GLN A 413 15.65 20.80 -29.47
C GLN A 413 14.44 20.65 -28.55
N ARG A 414 13.69 21.73 -28.29
CA ARG A 414 12.44 21.67 -27.52
C ARG A 414 11.43 20.73 -28.16
N LYS A 415 11.29 20.75 -29.50
CA LYS A 415 10.40 19.85 -30.24
C LYS A 415 10.78 18.37 -30.11
N HIS A 416 12.07 18.04 -29.95
CA HIS A 416 12.50 16.67 -29.64
C HIS A 416 12.17 16.30 -28.19
N GLN A 417 12.47 17.19 -27.24
CA GLN A 417 12.18 16.98 -25.81
C GLN A 417 10.68 16.79 -25.54
N ILE A 418 9.81 17.51 -26.26
CA ILE A 418 8.35 17.34 -26.17
C ILE A 418 7.96 15.92 -26.58
N LYS A 419 8.47 15.41 -27.72
CA LYS A 419 8.21 14.03 -28.15
C LYS A 419 8.72 12.98 -27.17
N ASP A 420 9.89 13.21 -26.58
CA ASP A 420 10.47 12.32 -25.58
C ASP A 420 9.68 12.33 -24.25
N LEU A 421 8.82 13.34 -24.03
CA LEU A 421 7.88 13.42 -22.91
C LEU A 421 6.52 12.82 -23.29
N GLU A 422 5.98 13.11 -24.48
CA GLU A 422 4.76 12.49 -25.04
C GLU A 422 4.84 10.95 -25.02
N GLU A 423 5.98 10.38 -25.42
CA GLU A 423 6.19 8.93 -25.40
C GLU A 423 6.33 8.36 -23.98
N LYS A 424 6.91 9.12 -23.03
CA LYS A 424 6.97 8.71 -21.62
C LYS A 424 5.59 8.77 -20.95
N GLU A 425 4.78 9.76 -21.31
CA GLU A 425 3.39 9.86 -20.87
C GLU A 425 2.57 8.67 -21.38
N ARG A 426 2.71 8.32 -22.67
CA ARG A 426 2.09 7.12 -23.26
C ARG A 426 2.43 5.85 -22.48
N VAL A 427 3.72 5.59 -22.25
CA VAL A 427 4.20 4.41 -21.52
C VAL A 427 3.77 4.43 -20.04
N ALA A 428 3.72 5.60 -19.41
CA ALA A 428 3.23 5.74 -18.03
C ALA A 428 1.72 5.45 -17.94
N ASN A 429 0.93 5.94 -18.88
CA ASN A 429 -0.52 5.70 -18.94
C ASN A 429 -0.81 4.20 -19.18
N GLU A 430 -0.12 3.54 -20.11
CA GLU A 430 -0.24 2.09 -20.34
C GLU A 430 0.13 1.26 -19.09
N SER A 431 1.13 1.71 -18.32
CA SER A 431 1.51 1.09 -17.04
C SER A 431 0.42 1.28 -15.96
N VAL A 432 -0.17 2.47 -15.88
CA VAL A 432 -1.28 2.76 -14.94
C VAL A 432 -2.54 1.99 -15.31
N GLU A 433 -2.88 1.87 -16.60
CA GLU A 433 -4.01 1.04 -17.06
C GLU A 433 -3.80 -0.44 -16.68
N GLY A 434 -2.59 -0.98 -16.86
CA GLY A 434 -2.25 -2.33 -16.42
C GLY A 434 -2.43 -2.52 -14.90
N LEU A 435 -1.86 -1.63 -14.09
CA LEU A 435 -2.01 -1.66 -12.63
C LEU A 435 -3.47 -1.52 -12.18
N MET A 436 -4.29 -0.75 -12.90
CA MET A 436 -5.73 -0.65 -12.62
C MET A 436 -6.48 -1.96 -12.93
N MET A 437 -6.08 -2.71 -13.96
CA MET A 437 -6.64 -4.05 -14.21
C MET A 437 -6.23 -5.05 -13.13
N ASP A 438 -4.97 -5.04 -12.71
CA ASP A 438 -4.47 -5.93 -11.65
C ASP A 438 -5.15 -5.63 -10.28
N ILE A 439 -5.36 -4.36 -9.95
CA ILE A 439 -6.11 -3.94 -8.76
C ILE A 439 -7.55 -4.44 -8.83
N ALA A 440 -8.25 -4.26 -9.96
CA ALA A 440 -9.63 -4.71 -10.12
C ALA A 440 -9.76 -6.25 -10.00
N ALA A 441 -8.79 -7.00 -10.53
CA ALA A 441 -8.74 -8.45 -10.38
C ALA A 441 -8.51 -8.89 -8.92
N ALA A 442 -7.61 -8.19 -8.20
CA ALA A 442 -7.35 -8.44 -6.79
C ALA A 442 -8.56 -8.08 -5.90
N GLU A 443 -9.28 -6.99 -6.19
CA GLU A 443 -10.53 -6.63 -5.51
C GLU A 443 -11.63 -7.68 -5.72
N GLU A 444 -11.76 -8.23 -6.93
CA GLU A 444 -12.70 -9.33 -7.20
C GLU A 444 -12.31 -10.60 -6.44
N GLU A 445 -11.02 -10.94 -6.35
CA GLU A 445 -10.55 -12.05 -5.52
C GLU A 445 -10.83 -11.84 -4.03
N ILE A 446 -10.54 -10.66 -3.49
CA ILE A 446 -10.87 -10.32 -2.09
C ILE A 446 -12.38 -10.47 -1.84
N ALA A 447 -13.23 -10.07 -2.79
CA ALA A 447 -14.67 -10.27 -2.70
C ALA A 447 -15.07 -11.76 -2.72
N ARG A 448 -14.47 -12.59 -3.59
CA ARG A 448 -14.69 -14.06 -3.62
C ARG A 448 -14.27 -14.72 -2.30
N TRP A 449 -13.07 -14.41 -1.79
CA TRP A 449 -12.55 -14.95 -0.52
C TRP A 449 -13.42 -14.54 0.67
N LYS A 450 -13.86 -13.27 0.72
CA LYS A 450 -14.76 -12.77 1.76
C LYS A 450 -16.11 -13.50 1.74
N LEU A 451 -16.71 -13.68 0.57
CA LEU A 451 -17.98 -14.42 0.44
C LEU A 451 -17.85 -15.88 0.90
N ALA A 452 -16.74 -16.55 0.57
CA ALA A 452 -16.47 -17.91 1.04
C ALA A 452 -16.36 -17.97 2.58
N ALA A 453 -15.63 -17.04 3.20
CA ALA A 453 -15.49 -16.96 4.65
C ALA A 453 -16.83 -16.64 5.36
N GLU A 454 -17.68 -15.79 4.77
CA GLU A 454 -19.02 -15.50 5.30
C GLU A 454 -19.94 -16.74 5.22
N GLN A 455 -19.84 -17.53 4.15
CA GLN A 455 -20.57 -18.80 3.99
C GLN A 455 -20.08 -19.87 4.98
N GLU A 456 -18.77 -20.05 5.15
CA GLU A 456 -18.20 -21.00 6.11
C GLU A 456 -18.58 -20.64 7.55
N ALA A 457 -18.50 -19.35 7.90
CA ALA A 457 -18.97 -18.86 9.21
C ALA A 457 -20.49 -19.03 9.41
N ALA A 458 -21.29 -18.96 8.34
CA ALA A 458 -22.72 -19.26 8.41
C ALA A 458 -23.01 -20.76 8.60
N ALA A 459 -22.26 -21.63 7.90
CA ALA A 459 -22.35 -23.08 8.09
C ALA A 459 -21.94 -23.50 9.51
N GLY A 460 -20.86 -22.94 10.06
CA GLY A 460 -20.44 -23.16 11.44
C GLY A 460 -21.54 -22.82 12.45
N ARG A 461 -22.16 -21.64 12.34
CA ARG A 461 -23.30 -21.23 13.20
C ARG A 461 -24.52 -22.16 13.06
N ALA A 462 -24.78 -22.71 11.88
CA ALA A 462 -25.87 -23.67 11.68
C ALA A 462 -25.60 -24.99 12.40
N VAL A 463 -24.36 -25.50 12.33
CA VAL A 463 -23.94 -26.72 13.07
C VAL A 463 -23.97 -26.50 14.58
N GLU A 464 -23.57 -25.32 15.08
CA GLU A 464 -23.71 -24.97 16.51
C GLU A 464 -25.18 -24.96 16.96
N GLN A 465 -26.10 -24.41 16.16
CA GLN A 465 -27.53 -24.40 16.46
C GLN A 465 -28.14 -25.82 16.42
N GLU A 466 -27.76 -26.64 15.45
CA GLU A 466 -28.21 -28.04 15.36
C GLU A 466 -27.70 -28.87 16.55
N PHE A 467 -26.44 -28.68 16.96
CA PHE A 467 -25.88 -29.34 18.14
C PHE A 467 -26.59 -28.91 19.44
N LEU A 468 -26.86 -27.62 19.63
CA LEU A 468 -27.63 -27.11 20.78
C LEU A 468 -29.05 -27.70 20.80
N ALA A 469 -29.69 -27.85 19.64
CA ALA A 469 -31.02 -28.45 19.50
C ALA A 469 -31.05 -29.99 19.72
N GLN A 470 -29.90 -30.65 19.82
CA GLN A 470 -29.78 -32.08 20.19
C GLN A 470 -29.42 -32.28 21.68
N VAL A 471 -29.09 -31.21 22.41
CA VAL A 471 -28.61 -31.25 23.81
C VAL A 471 -29.64 -30.70 24.82
N CYS A 472 -30.71 -30.06 24.33
CA CYS A 472 -31.85 -29.55 25.11
C CYS A 472 -33.13 -30.37 24.87
#